data_AF-A0A377W288-F1
#
_entry.id   AF-A0A377W288-F1
#
_cell.length_a   1.000
_cell.length_b   1.000
_cell.length_c   1.000
_cell.angle_alpha   90.00
_cell.angle_beta   90.00
_cell.angle_gamma   90.00
#
_symmetry.space_group_name_H-M   'P 1'
#
loop_
_entity.id
_entity.type
_entity.pdbx_description
1 polymer ?
#
loop_
_entity_poly.entity_id
_entity_poly.type
_entity_poly.pdbx_seq_one_letter_code
_entity_poly.pdbx_strand_id
1 'polypeptide(L)'
;MSSSPVSIRPSRWKSAPHPLNSLSAAEISEAVTIVKTAPEFQPNTRFTEISLHEPDKAAVWAFALQGTPVDAPRTADVVMLDGQTRH
;
A
#
# COMPACT_ATOMS: atom_id res chain seq x y z
N MET A 1 30.74 45.13 3.38
CA MET A 1 30.63 43.69 3.08
C MET A 1 29.27 43.22 3.58
N SER A 2 28.30 43.04 2.69
CA SER A 2 26.95 42.59 3.06
C SER A 2 26.84 41.10 2.74
N SER A 3 26.72 40.26 3.75
CA SER A 3 26.55 38.81 3.60
C SER A 3 25.05 38.51 3.67
N SER A 4 24.47 38.05 2.57
CA SER A 4 23.08 37.59 2.53
C SER A 4 22.96 36.16 3.08
N PRO A 5 21.96 35.84 3.91
CA PRO A 5 21.80 34.49 4.43
C PRO A 5 21.29 33.55 3.32
N VAL A 6 21.98 32.43 3.13
CA VAL A 6 21.51 31.35 2.26
C VAL A 6 20.36 30.64 2.97
N SER A 7 19.15 30.80 2.46
CA SER A 7 17.98 30.05 2.92
C SER A 7 18.08 28.62 2.40
N ILE A 8 18.54 27.70 3.26
CA ILE A 8 18.45 26.26 3.00
C ILE A 8 16.98 25.88 3.16
N ARG A 9 16.21 26.01 2.07
CA ARG A 9 14.89 25.39 2.00
C ARG A 9 15.08 23.88 2.12
N PRO A 10 14.46 23.19 3.10
CA PRO A 10 14.52 21.74 3.14
C PRO A 10 13.93 21.22 1.83
N SER A 11 14.74 20.45 1.11
CA SER A 11 14.32 19.71 -0.06
C SER A 11 13.14 18.83 0.39
N ARG A 12 11.93 19.13 -0.09
CA ARG A 12 10.71 18.38 0.29
C ARG A 12 10.59 17.07 -0.47
N TRP A 13 11.66 16.62 -1.13
CA TRP A 13 11.68 15.39 -1.92
C TRP A 13 11.78 14.18 -0.99
N LYS A 14 10.68 13.87 -0.31
CA LYS A 14 10.36 12.46 -0.09
C LYS A 14 10.11 11.89 -1.49
N SER A 15 11.08 11.15 -2.02
CA SER A 15 10.84 10.31 -3.20
C SER A 15 9.56 9.54 -2.95
N ALA A 16 8.59 9.63 -3.87
CA ALA A 16 7.34 8.90 -3.70
C ALA A 16 7.67 7.41 -3.54
N PRO A 17 7.08 6.71 -2.56
CA PRO A 17 7.37 5.30 -2.34
C PRO A 17 7.10 4.54 -3.64
N HIS A 18 7.99 3.59 -3.96
CA HIS A 18 7.88 2.84 -5.21
C HIS A 18 6.53 2.11 -5.25
N PRO A 19 5.79 2.14 -6.39
CA PRO A 19 4.44 1.58 -6.47
C PRO A 19 4.39 0.09 -6.11
N LEU A 20 5.45 -0.66 -6.43
CA LEU A 20 5.59 -2.09 -6.10
C LEU A 20 6.19 -2.39 -4.71
N ASN A 21 6.32 -1.39 -3.84
CA ASN A 21 6.67 -1.68 -2.44
C ASN A 21 5.61 -2.58 -1.81
N SER A 22 6.05 -3.61 -1.08
CA SER A 22 5.16 -4.44 -0.27
C SER A 22 4.29 -3.60 0.66
N LEU A 23 3.13 -4.14 1.04
CA LEU A 23 2.27 -3.52 2.03
C LEU A 23 3.04 -3.31 3.35
N SER A 24 2.88 -2.12 3.91
CA SER A 24 3.33 -1.82 5.26
C SER A 24 2.47 -2.52 6.31
N ALA A 25 2.98 -2.64 7.53
CA ALA A 25 2.21 -3.20 8.65
C ALA A 25 0.90 -2.44 8.93
N ALA A 26 0.89 -1.12 8.69
CA ALA A 26 -0.30 -0.29 8.83
C ALA A 26 -1.35 -0.63 7.77
N GLU A 27 -0.94 -0.74 6.50
CA GLU A 27 -1.82 -1.12 5.39
C GLU A 27 -2.36 -2.55 5.56
N ILE A 28 -1.55 -3.50 6.03
CA ILE A 28 -2.01 -4.86 6.35
C ILE A 28 -3.06 -4.82 7.46
N SER A 29 -2.83 -4.06 8.53
CA SER A 29 -3.78 -3.95 9.65
C SER A 29 -5.10 -3.31 9.21
N GLU A 30 -5.02 -2.31 8.33
CA GLU A 30 -6.19 -1.65 7.74
C GLU A 30 -6.98 -2.63 6.85
N ALA A 31 -6.30 -3.36 5.95
CA ALA A 31 -6.93 -4.37 5.11
C ALA A 31 -7.64 -5.45 5.96
N VAL A 32 -7.00 -5.95 7.02
CA VAL A 32 -7.62 -6.90 7.96
C VAL A 32 -8.84 -6.31 8.65
N THR A 33 -8.79 -5.03 9.03
CA THR A 33 -9.92 -4.35 9.67
C THR A 33 -11.09 -4.24 8.71
N ILE A 34 -10.85 -3.84 7.46
CA ILE A 34 -11.88 -3.74 6.42
C ILE A 34 -12.53 -5.11 6.17
N VAL A 35 -11.72 -6.17 6.06
CA VAL A 35 -12.26 -7.51 5.79
C VAL A 35 -13.11 -8.03 6.96
N LYS A 36 -12.72 -7.74 8.20
CA LYS A 36 -13.46 -8.15 9.40
C LYS A 36 -14.81 -7.46 9.59
N THR A 37 -15.05 -6.32 8.94
CA THR A 37 -16.36 -5.65 9.00
C THR A 37 -17.35 -6.21 7.96
N ALA A 38 -16.90 -7.06 7.04
CA ALA A 38 -17.78 -7.72 6.08
C ALA A 38 -18.72 -8.71 6.81
N PRO A 39 -20.02 -8.75 6.45
CA PRO A 39 -21.00 -9.61 7.11
C PRO A 39 -20.72 -11.12 6.92
N GLU A 40 -19.97 -11.47 5.89
CA GLU A 40 -19.58 -12.85 5.56
C GLU A 40 -18.39 -13.36 6.41
N PHE A 41 -17.71 -12.47 7.16
CA PHE A 41 -16.48 -12.82 7.89
C PHE A 41 -16.80 -13.69 9.12
N GLN A 42 -16.16 -14.86 9.21
CA GLN A 42 -16.35 -15.79 10.33
C GLN A 42 -15.16 -15.74 11.30
N PRO A 43 -15.39 -15.89 12.63
CA PRO A 43 -14.32 -15.80 13.64
C PRO A 43 -13.15 -16.79 13.47
N ASN A 44 -13.38 -17.92 12.79
CA ASN A 44 -12.40 -18.97 12.53
C ASN A 44 -11.76 -18.88 11.13
N THR A 45 -12.07 -17.83 10.36
CA THR A 45 -11.45 -17.55 9.06
C THR A 45 -9.98 -17.20 9.25
N ARG A 46 -9.12 -17.76 8.39
CA ARG A 46 -7.67 -17.52 8.40
C ARG A 46 -7.29 -16.76 7.14
N PHE A 47 -6.33 -15.85 7.27
CA PHE A 47 -5.70 -15.20 6.13
C PHE A 47 -4.55 -16.09 5.65
N THR A 48 -4.64 -16.62 4.43
CA THR A 48 -3.54 -17.39 3.82
C THR A 48 -2.58 -16.49 3.08
N GLU A 49 -3.07 -15.35 2.58
CA GLU A 49 -2.26 -14.33 1.91
C GLU A 49 -2.88 -12.95 2.07
N ILE A 50 -2.04 -11.94 2.29
CA ILE A 50 -2.38 -10.52 2.19
C ILE A 50 -1.25 -9.87 1.41
N SER A 51 -1.50 -9.49 0.17
CA SER A 51 -0.49 -8.98 -0.76
C SER A 51 -0.95 -7.68 -1.42
N LEU A 52 0.02 -6.90 -1.91
CA LEU A 52 -0.28 -5.69 -2.68
C LEU A 52 -1.01 -6.11 -3.95
N HIS A 53 -2.18 -5.53 -4.20
CA HIS A 53 -2.78 -5.58 -5.52
C HIS A 53 -1.98 -4.67 -6.44
N GLU A 54 -1.23 -5.28 -7.36
CA GLU A 54 -0.27 -4.54 -8.18
C GLU A 54 -0.99 -3.49 -9.06
N PRO A 55 -0.49 -2.24 -9.11
CA PRO A 55 -1.06 -1.21 -9.98
C PRO A 55 -0.95 -1.57 -11.47
N ASP A 56 -1.66 -0.83 -12.31
CA ASP A 56 -1.57 -0.98 -13.77
C ASP A 56 -0.11 -0.94 -14.25
N LYS A 57 0.23 -1.89 -15.12
CA LYS A 57 1.58 -2.08 -15.63
C LYS A 57 2.11 -0.81 -16.31
N ALA A 58 1.30 -0.13 -17.13
CA ALA A 58 1.74 1.08 -17.81
C ALA A 58 2.01 2.22 -16.81
N ALA A 59 1.22 2.34 -15.76
CA ALA A 59 1.46 3.29 -14.67
C ALA A 59 2.79 3.01 -13.93
N VAL A 60 3.09 1.74 -13.65
CA VAL A 60 4.38 1.35 -13.04
C VAL A 60 5.55 1.71 -13.95
N TRP A 61 5.44 1.48 -15.25
CA TRP A 61 6.47 1.88 -16.21
C TRP A 61 6.63 3.40 -16.33
N ALA A 62 5.53 4.16 -16.31
CA ALA A 62 5.60 5.62 -16.31
C ALA A 62 6.30 6.14 -15.05
N PHE A 63 6.04 5.56 -13.88
CA PHE A 63 6.79 5.86 -12.67
C PHE A 63 8.28 5.56 -12.82
N ALA A 64 8.63 4.35 -13.26
CA ALA A 64 10.02 3.91 -13.33
C ALA A 64 10.86 4.68 -14.35
N LEU A 65 10.28 5.03 -15.50
CA LEU A 65 11.00 5.66 -16.62
C LEU A 65 10.90 7.17 -16.64
N GLN A 66 9.78 7.74 -16.15
CA GLN A 66 9.46 9.16 -16.30
C GLN A 66 9.32 9.86 -14.94
N GLY A 67 9.30 9.12 -13.83
CA GLY A 67 9.05 9.68 -12.50
C GLY A 67 7.60 10.10 -12.28
N THR A 68 6.68 9.71 -13.18
CA THR A 68 5.26 10.03 -13.07
C THR A 68 4.64 9.29 -11.88
N PRO A 69 4.08 9.99 -10.88
CA PRO A 69 3.43 9.33 -9.74
C PRO A 69 2.26 8.44 -10.19
N VAL A 70 2.09 7.30 -9.53
CA VAL A 70 0.91 6.45 -9.73
C VAL A 70 -0.23 7.02 -8.88
N ASP A 71 -1.23 7.63 -9.52
CA ASP A 71 -2.40 8.26 -8.88
C ASP A 71 -3.59 7.27 -8.69
N ALA A 72 -3.26 6.02 -8.39
CA ALA A 72 -4.24 4.99 -8.08
C ALA A 72 -4.21 4.68 -6.57
N PRO A 73 -5.35 4.42 -5.93
CA PRO A 73 -5.36 3.98 -4.54
C PRO A 73 -4.59 2.66 -4.42
N ARG A 74 -3.79 2.54 -3.34
CA ARG A 74 -3.16 1.27 -3.01
C ARG A 74 -4.25 0.33 -2.50
N THR A 75 -4.32 -0.85 -3.10
CA THR A 75 -5.29 -1.89 -2.77
C THR A 75 -4.57 -3.17 -2.41
N ALA A 76 -5.24 -4.08 -1.71
CA ALA A 76 -4.67 -5.33 -1.25
C ALA A 76 -5.54 -6.50 -1.69
N ASP A 77 -4.90 -7.54 -2.20
CA ASP A 77 -5.53 -8.84 -2.41
C ASP A 77 -5.49 -9.61 -1.09
N VAL A 78 -6.64 -10.13 -0.67
CA VAL A 78 -6.78 -10.87 0.60
C VAL A 78 -7.37 -12.24 0.32
N VAL A 79 -6.54 -13.27 0.46
CA VAL A 79 -6.96 -14.66 0.31
C VAL A 79 -7.29 -15.23 1.68
N MET A 80 -8.52 -15.70 1.82
CA MET A 80 -9.07 -16.24 3.06
C MET A 80 -9.40 -17.72 2.92
N LEU A 81 -9.15 -18.46 4.00
CA LEU A 81 -9.62 -19.82 4.17
C LEU A 81 -10.65 -19.83 5.29
N ASP A 82 -11.89 -20.17 4.94
CA ASP A 82 -12.92 -20.45 5.95
C ASP A 82 -12.58 -21.74 6.69
N GLY A 83 -12.46 -21.64 8.01
CA GLY A 83 -12.18 -22.78 8.85
C GLY A 83 -13.45 -23.58 9.06
N GLN A 84 -13.79 -24.52 8.18
CA GLN A 84 -14.91 -25.43 8.45
C GLN A 84 -14.65 -26.19 9.78
N THR A 85 -15.41 -25.84 10.82
CA THR A 85 -15.45 -26.63 12.06
C THR A 85 -16.18 -27.92 11.73
N ARG A 86 -15.46 -29.05 11.71
CA ARG A 86 -16.12 -30.36 11.67
C ARG A 86 -16.92 -30.50 12.97
N HIS A 87 -18.24 -30.44 12.87
CA HIS A 87 -19.15 -30.88 13.93
C HIS A 87 -19.20 -32.40 13.99
#